data_AF-A0A352CRG3-F1
#
_entry.id   AF-A0A352CRG3-F1
#
_cell.length_a   1.000
_cell.length_b   1.000
_cell.length_c   1.000
_cell.angle_alpha   90.00
_cell.angle_beta   90.00
_cell.angle_gamma   90.00
#
_symmetry.space_group_name_H-M   'P 1'
#
loop_
_entity.id
_entity.type
_entity.pdbx_description
1 polymer ?
#
loop_
_entity_poly.entity_id
_entity_poly.type
_entity_poly.pdbx_seq_one_letter_code
_entity_poly.pdbx_strand_id
1 'polypeptide(L)'
;LQALHGEEVAWRDSYDAVFHLVTAANGAEAFYSAANNAARYETVEEAVELDNRLAAAWTGHRYLRIIDNSTGFEDKMRRLEEEIAIFLGEERPYEMERKFLIRYPDLSWLENNPLCHRVDIDQTYLVSDKNEEIRVRRRGEKGNYIYYETHKRILDGMKRMSTETRLSQSEYRRLLKNADPTRRTIHKKRYCLTYDNQYFEIDLYPFWSDQAILEIELRDENTEIRFPKEIQVLREVTDDPAFKNAAIAKI
;
A
#
# COMPACT_ATOMS: atom_id res chain seq x y z
N LEU A 1 -16.48 -7.74 -15.76
CA LEU A 1 -16.67 -6.69 -14.74
C LEU A 1 -17.89 -5.80 -14.97
N GLN A 2 -18.36 -5.56 -16.21
CA GLN A 2 -19.60 -4.80 -16.49
C GLN A 2 -20.91 -5.42 -15.97
N ALA A 3 -20.90 -6.67 -15.48
CA ALA A 3 -22.10 -7.39 -15.01
C ALA A 3 -22.26 -7.40 -13.47
N LEU A 4 -21.34 -6.79 -12.72
CA LEU A 4 -21.40 -6.70 -11.26
C LEU A 4 -21.78 -5.27 -10.89
N HIS A 5 -22.94 -5.07 -10.29
CA HIS A 5 -23.49 -3.77 -9.90
C HIS A 5 -22.80 -3.11 -8.69
N GLY A 6 -21.47 -3.09 -8.65
CA GLY A 6 -20.73 -2.40 -7.59
C GLY A 6 -19.48 -1.72 -8.11
N GLU A 7 -19.05 -0.68 -7.39
CA GLU A 7 -17.90 0.14 -7.74
C GLU A 7 -16.61 -0.62 -7.40
N GLU A 8 -15.66 -0.65 -8.33
CA GLU A 8 -14.38 -1.37 -8.20
C GLU A 8 -13.64 -1.04 -6.89
N VAL A 9 -13.66 0.23 -6.49
CA VAL A 9 -13.09 0.71 -5.22
C VAL A 9 -13.78 0.04 -4.02
N ALA A 10 -15.10 -0.11 -4.05
CA ALA A 10 -15.86 -0.74 -2.97
C ALA A 10 -15.57 -2.24 -2.86
N TRP A 11 -15.42 -2.95 -3.99
CA TRP A 11 -15.07 -4.37 -4.01
C TRP A 11 -13.63 -4.63 -3.57
N ARG A 12 -12.69 -3.80 -4.03
CA ARG A 12 -11.29 -3.97 -3.66
C ARG A 12 -11.10 -3.79 -2.16
N ASP A 13 -11.70 -2.74 -1.60
CA ASP A 13 -11.59 -2.37 -0.19
C ASP A 13 -12.78 -2.90 0.66
N SER A 14 -13.47 -3.96 0.21
CA SER A 14 -14.42 -4.72 1.04
C SER A 14 -13.73 -5.73 1.95
N TYR A 15 -12.49 -6.08 1.63
CA TYR A 15 -11.61 -6.87 2.47
C TYR A 15 -10.75 -5.93 3.31
N ASP A 16 -10.45 -6.31 4.55
CA ASP A 16 -9.55 -5.49 5.38
C ASP A 16 -8.07 -5.70 5.02
N ALA A 17 -7.73 -6.87 4.47
CA ALA A 17 -6.40 -7.26 3.99
C ALA A 17 -6.48 -8.22 2.80
N VAL A 18 -5.49 -8.15 1.91
CA VAL A 18 -5.31 -9.08 0.78
C VAL A 18 -3.88 -9.60 0.79
N PHE A 19 -3.72 -10.91 0.88
CA PHE A 19 -2.42 -11.59 0.81
C PHE A 19 -2.37 -12.42 -0.48
N HIS A 20 -1.53 -12.00 -1.43
CA HIS A 20 -1.36 -12.66 -2.72
C HIS A 20 -0.19 -13.63 -2.65
N LEU A 21 -0.48 -14.93 -2.68
CA LEU A 21 0.54 -15.96 -2.80
C LEU A 21 0.89 -16.14 -4.28
N VAL A 22 2.10 -15.74 -4.67
CA VAL A 22 2.56 -15.82 -6.06
C VAL A 22 2.55 -17.28 -6.53
N THR A 23 1.99 -17.54 -7.71
CA THR A 23 2.00 -18.85 -8.36
C THR A 23 3.39 -19.49 -8.37
N ALA A 24 3.48 -20.82 -8.19
CA ALA A 24 4.75 -21.53 -8.30
C ALA A 24 5.37 -21.42 -9.71
N ALA A 25 4.59 -21.07 -10.73
CA ALA A 25 5.09 -20.79 -12.08
C ALA A 25 6.04 -19.57 -12.14
N ASN A 26 6.09 -18.75 -11.08
CA ASN A 26 6.97 -17.59 -11.00
C ASN A 26 7.98 -17.80 -9.86
N GLY A 27 9.20 -18.25 -10.19
CA GLY A 27 10.31 -18.41 -9.24
C GLY A 27 10.35 -19.76 -8.48
N ALA A 28 9.46 -20.70 -8.80
CA ALA A 28 9.46 -22.06 -8.26
C ALA A 28 8.97 -23.09 -9.29
N GLU A 29 9.36 -22.91 -10.56
CA GLU A 29 8.82 -23.63 -11.73
C GLU A 29 9.00 -25.15 -11.62
N ALA A 30 10.05 -25.60 -10.92
CA ALA A 30 10.29 -27.01 -10.62
C ALA A 30 9.12 -27.68 -9.88
N PHE A 31 8.29 -26.90 -9.17
CA PHE A 31 7.10 -27.36 -8.45
C PHE A 31 5.79 -27.09 -9.21
N TYR A 32 5.85 -26.41 -10.36
CA TYR A 32 4.69 -26.14 -11.21
C TYR A 32 4.50 -27.26 -12.24
N SER A 33 3.82 -28.34 -11.83
CA SER A 33 3.58 -29.51 -12.69
C SER A 33 2.08 -29.77 -12.94
N ALA A 34 1.73 -30.25 -14.13
CA ALA A 34 0.40 -30.82 -14.40
C ALA A 34 0.27 -32.28 -13.94
N ALA A 35 1.39 -32.94 -13.62
CA ALA A 35 1.45 -34.35 -13.28
C ALA A 35 0.71 -34.70 -11.98
N ASN A 36 0.61 -33.75 -11.05
CA ASN A 36 -0.09 -33.91 -9.77
C ASN A 36 -1.38 -33.08 -9.65
N ASN A 37 -1.78 -32.34 -10.70
CA ASN A 37 -2.98 -31.50 -10.68
C ASN A 37 -3.72 -31.53 -12.03
N ALA A 38 -4.76 -32.37 -12.11
CA ALA A 38 -5.57 -32.54 -13.31
C ALA A 38 -6.46 -31.33 -13.66
N ALA A 39 -6.54 -30.32 -12.79
CA ALA A 39 -7.29 -29.08 -13.06
C ALA A 39 -6.42 -27.94 -13.61
N ARG A 40 -5.11 -28.17 -13.78
CA ARG A 40 -4.16 -27.19 -14.32
C ARG A 40 -4.01 -27.39 -15.83
N TYR A 41 -4.37 -26.37 -16.59
CA TYR A 41 -4.37 -26.41 -18.06
C TYR A 41 -3.42 -25.38 -18.67
N GLU A 42 -2.95 -24.44 -17.86
CA GLU A 42 -2.07 -23.35 -18.24
C GLU A 42 -0.61 -23.82 -18.37
N THR A 43 0.10 -23.26 -19.35
CA THR A 43 1.56 -23.25 -19.38
C THR A 43 2.14 -22.42 -18.24
N VAL A 44 3.46 -22.54 -17.99
CA VAL A 44 4.15 -21.71 -16.97
C VAL A 44 3.92 -20.23 -17.26
N GLU A 45 4.13 -19.81 -18.50
CA GLU A 45 3.99 -18.42 -18.93
C GLU A 45 2.55 -17.91 -18.79
N GLU A 46 1.56 -18.70 -19.20
CA GLU A 46 0.14 -18.35 -19.04
C GLU A 46 -0.26 -18.24 -17.56
N ALA A 47 0.30 -19.11 -16.71
CA ALA A 47 0.04 -19.07 -15.28
C ALA A 47 0.63 -17.83 -14.62
N VAL A 48 1.83 -17.40 -15.03
CA VAL A 48 2.43 -16.14 -14.58
C VAL A 48 1.59 -14.95 -15.02
N GLU A 49 1.12 -14.94 -16.27
CA GLU A 49 0.26 -13.86 -16.77
C GLU A 49 -1.09 -13.80 -16.02
N LEU A 50 -1.68 -14.96 -15.73
CA LEU A 50 -2.90 -15.03 -14.94
C LEU A 50 -2.69 -14.54 -13.50
N ASP A 51 -1.56 -14.90 -12.88
CA ASP A 51 -1.17 -14.44 -11.55
C ASP A 51 -0.99 -12.91 -11.51
N ASN A 52 -0.31 -12.35 -12.51
CA ASN A 52 -0.15 -10.90 -12.67
C ASN A 52 -1.50 -10.19 -12.80
N ARG A 53 -2.44 -10.76 -13.58
CA ARG A 53 -3.80 -10.21 -13.72
C ARG A 53 -4.57 -10.26 -12.42
N LEU A 54 -4.38 -11.29 -11.60
CA LEU A 54 -4.99 -11.39 -10.27
C LEU A 54 -4.38 -10.34 -9.31
N ALA A 55 -3.06 -10.19 -9.29
CA ALA A 55 -2.37 -9.17 -8.50
C ALA A 55 -2.80 -7.75 -8.93
N ALA A 56 -2.94 -7.50 -10.24
CA ALA A 56 -3.44 -6.25 -10.80
C ALA A 56 -4.84 -5.89 -10.27
N ALA A 57 -5.75 -6.86 -10.18
CA ALA A 57 -7.11 -6.63 -9.70
C ALA A 57 -7.16 -6.14 -8.23
N TRP A 58 -6.17 -6.52 -7.43
CA TRP A 58 -6.05 -6.09 -6.03
C TRP A 58 -5.09 -4.91 -5.85
N THR A 59 -4.31 -4.56 -6.88
CA THR A 59 -3.39 -3.43 -6.82
C THR A 59 -4.16 -2.13 -6.56
N GLY A 60 -3.67 -1.33 -5.61
CA GLY A 60 -4.40 -0.19 -5.06
C GLY A 60 -5.17 -0.51 -3.77
N HIS A 61 -5.24 -1.78 -3.33
CA HIS A 61 -5.73 -2.11 -2.00
C HIS A 61 -4.77 -1.55 -0.94
N ARG A 62 -5.31 -1.08 0.19
CA ARG A 62 -4.49 -0.43 1.24
C ARG A 62 -3.51 -1.38 1.94
N TYR A 63 -3.88 -2.64 2.03
CA TYR A 63 -3.13 -3.67 2.73
C TYR A 63 -3.03 -4.86 1.78
N LEU A 64 -2.24 -4.67 0.72
CA LEU A 64 -1.87 -5.74 -0.20
C LEU A 64 -0.47 -6.21 0.16
N ARG A 65 -0.31 -7.51 0.36
CA ARG A 65 0.98 -8.16 0.60
C ARG A 65 1.21 -9.23 -0.46
N ILE A 66 2.35 -9.15 -1.14
CA ILE A 66 2.76 -10.16 -2.11
C ILE A 66 3.74 -11.12 -1.44
N ILE A 67 3.42 -12.42 -1.46
CA ILE A 67 4.26 -13.48 -0.90
C ILE A 67 4.84 -14.30 -2.06
N ASP A 68 6.07 -13.95 -2.45
CA ASP A 68 6.81 -14.58 -3.54
C ASP A 68 7.36 -15.99 -3.20
N ASN A 69 8.05 -16.59 -4.17
CA ASN A 69 8.69 -17.90 -4.05
C ASN A 69 10.21 -17.81 -3.80
N SER A 70 10.70 -16.71 -3.23
CA SER A 70 12.15 -16.54 -2.95
C SER A 70 12.69 -17.50 -1.87
N THR A 71 11.80 -18.16 -1.13
CA THR A 71 12.10 -19.14 -0.08
C THR A 71 11.40 -20.47 -0.35
N GLY A 72 11.75 -21.51 0.41
CA GLY A 72 11.00 -22.78 0.38
C GLY A 72 9.53 -22.62 0.79
N PHE A 73 8.70 -23.62 0.47
CA PHE A 73 7.24 -23.58 0.71
C PHE A 73 6.87 -23.31 2.18
N GLU A 74 7.50 -24.03 3.12
CA GLU A 74 7.25 -23.84 4.56
C GLU A 74 7.56 -22.42 5.02
N ASP A 75 8.68 -21.86 4.57
CA ASP A 75 9.07 -20.49 4.91
C ASP A 75 8.17 -19.45 4.22
N LYS A 76 7.69 -19.74 3.01
CA LYS A 76 6.66 -18.93 2.33
C LYS A 76 5.36 -18.89 3.14
N MET A 77 4.94 -20.02 3.70
CA MET A 77 3.74 -20.09 4.54
C MET A 77 3.94 -19.40 5.88
N ARG A 78 5.10 -19.57 6.54
CA ARG A 78 5.47 -18.82 7.74
C ARG A 78 5.42 -17.31 7.51
N ARG A 79 5.95 -16.87 6.37
CA ARG A 79 5.88 -15.50 5.89
C ARG A 79 4.45 -14.99 5.66
N LEU A 80 3.50 -15.85 5.31
CA LEU A 80 2.08 -15.47 5.22
C LEU A 80 1.49 -15.33 6.62
N GLU A 81 1.72 -16.31 7.50
CA GLU A 81 1.23 -16.31 8.88
C GLU A 81 1.69 -15.06 9.64
N GLU A 82 2.95 -14.68 9.48
CA GLU A 82 3.51 -13.46 10.05
C GLU A 82 2.77 -12.20 9.58
N GLU A 83 2.46 -12.09 8.28
CA GLU A 83 1.72 -10.93 7.74
C GLU A 83 0.29 -10.86 8.28
N ILE A 84 -0.35 -12.02 8.46
CA ILE A 84 -1.68 -12.10 9.09
C ILE A 84 -1.58 -11.68 10.55
N ALA A 85 -0.59 -12.18 11.30
CA ALA A 85 -0.38 -11.84 12.71
C ALA A 85 -0.11 -10.33 12.90
N ILE A 86 0.73 -9.73 12.04
CA ILE A 86 0.99 -8.28 12.01
C ILE A 86 -0.30 -7.52 11.74
N PHE A 87 -1.05 -7.91 10.72
CA PHE A 87 -2.32 -7.27 10.37
C PHE A 87 -3.33 -7.32 11.53
N LEU A 88 -3.39 -8.45 12.26
CA LEU A 88 -4.26 -8.64 13.42
C LEU A 88 -3.75 -7.95 14.71
N GLY A 89 -2.54 -7.38 14.67
CA GLY A 89 -1.98 -6.60 15.78
C GLY A 89 -1.26 -7.42 16.85
N GLU A 90 -0.80 -8.64 16.54
CA GLU A 90 0.06 -9.42 17.43
C GLU A 90 1.48 -8.79 17.50
N GLU A 91 2.16 -8.84 18.66
CA GLU A 91 3.40 -8.07 18.91
C GLU A 91 4.62 -8.51 18.06
N ARG A 92 4.80 -7.85 16.90
CA ARG A 92 6.04 -7.44 16.15
C ARG A 92 6.92 -8.50 15.43
N PRO A 93 7.49 -8.14 14.25
CA PRO A 93 8.47 -7.05 14.08
C PRO A 93 7.87 -5.72 13.63
N TYR A 94 8.67 -4.67 13.71
CA TYR A 94 8.35 -3.33 13.21
C TYR A 94 7.96 -3.43 11.72
N GLU A 95 6.79 -2.93 11.31
CA GLU A 95 6.62 -2.55 9.90
C GLU A 95 7.66 -1.45 9.63
N MET A 96 8.68 -1.79 8.83
CA MET A 96 9.71 -0.86 8.42
C MET A 96 9.27 -0.25 7.10
N GLU A 97 8.48 0.82 7.20
CA GLU A 97 8.25 1.70 6.08
C GLU A 97 9.56 2.39 5.73
N ARG A 98 10.11 2.11 4.54
CA ARG A 98 11.21 2.89 3.97
C ARG A 98 10.66 3.88 2.97
N LYS A 99 11.20 5.10 3.01
CA LYS A 99 10.74 6.23 2.21
C LYS A 99 11.87 6.81 1.40
N PHE A 100 11.60 7.07 0.12
CA PHE A 100 12.57 7.57 -0.83
C PHE A 100 12.04 8.83 -1.49
N LEU A 101 12.90 9.83 -1.61
CA LEU A 101 12.66 10.95 -2.50
C LEU A 101 13.08 10.52 -3.90
N ILE A 102 12.15 10.58 -4.85
CA ILE A 102 12.39 10.23 -6.24
C ILE A 102 12.19 11.44 -7.13
N ARG A 103 12.80 11.42 -8.32
CA ARG A 103 12.42 12.36 -9.37
C ARG A 103 10.96 12.13 -9.76
N TYR A 104 10.27 13.19 -10.17
CA TYR A 104 8.89 13.08 -10.65
C TYR A 104 8.80 11.99 -11.73
N PRO A 105 7.96 10.95 -11.56
CA PRO A 105 7.94 9.79 -12.44
C PRO A 105 7.26 10.11 -13.77
N ASP A 106 7.56 9.31 -14.80
CA ASP A 106 6.80 9.32 -16.05
C ASP A 106 5.38 8.77 -15.80
N LEU A 107 4.38 9.65 -15.87
CA LEU A 107 2.99 9.28 -15.67
C LEU A 107 2.47 8.35 -16.77
N SER A 108 2.97 8.47 -18.00
CA SER A 108 2.56 7.60 -19.10
C SER A 108 2.94 6.15 -18.81
N TRP A 109 4.14 5.93 -18.27
CA TRP A 109 4.57 4.60 -17.86
C TRP A 109 3.72 4.06 -16.70
N LEU A 110 3.45 4.86 -15.67
CA LEU A 110 2.59 4.45 -14.55
C LEU A 110 1.15 4.13 -15.00
N GLU A 111 0.55 4.98 -15.82
CA GLU A 111 -0.86 4.87 -16.22
C GLU A 111 -1.13 3.76 -17.24
N ASN A 112 -0.12 3.36 -18.01
CA ASN A 112 -0.20 2.25 -18.96
C ASN A 112 0.26 0.90 -18.36
N ASN A 113 0.75 0.88 -17.12
CA ASN A 113 1.18 -0.35 -16.46
C ASN A 113 -0.02 -1.05 -15.81
N PRO A 114 -0.36 -2.30 -16.20
CA PRO A 114 -1.50 -3.02 -15.64
C PRO A 114 -1.32 -3.38 -14.16
N LEU A 115 -0.09 -3.41 -13.66
CA LEU A 115 0.25 -3.64 -12.25
C LEU A 115 0.37 -2.32 -11.47
N CYS A 116 -0.15 -1.22 -12.01
CA CYS A 116 -0.16 0.07 -11.36
C CYS A 116 -1.59 0.61 -11.28
N HIS A 117 -1.96 1.13 -10.11
CA HIS A 117 -3.28 1.72 -9.90
C HIS A 117 -3.19 3.05 -9.17
N ARG A 118 -3.91 4.05 -9.69
CA ARG A 118 -3.93 5.40 -9.13
C ARG A 118 -5.08 5.55 -8.13
N VAL A 119 -4.80 6.13 -6.96
CA VAL A 119 -5.76 6.46 -5.92
C VAL A 119 -5.61 7.92 -5.54
N ASP A 120 -6.71 8.67 -5.52
CA ASP A 120 -6.77 10.02 -4.98
C ASP A 120 -6.93 9.96 -3.46
N ILE A 121 -6.08 10.70 -2.73
CA ILE A 121 -6.08 10.71 -1.27
C ILE A 121 -6.13 12.15 -0.76
N ASP A 122 -7.12 12.40 0.11
CA ASP A 122 -7.13 13.55 0.99
C ASP A 122 -6.93 13.10 2.44
N GLN A 123 -6.08 13.81 3.16
CA GLN A 123 -5.80 13.52 4.55
C GLN A 123 -5.83 14.80 5.38
N THR A 124 -6.67 14.79 6.42
CA THR A 124 -6.86 15.92 7.33
C THR A 124 -6.53 15.46 8.75
N TYR A 125 -5.65 16.20 9.41
CA TYR A 125 -5.34 16.01 10.82
C TYR A 125 -6.40 16.70 11.68
N LEU A 126 -6.79 16.05 12.77
CA LEU A 126 -7.77 16.57 13.72
C LEU A 126 -7.06 17.10 14.98
N VAL A 127 -7.73 18.01 15.68
CA VAL A 127 -7.30 18.46 17.01
C VAL A 127 -7.22 17.24 17.93
N SER A 128 -6.07 17.07 18.60
CA SER A 128 -5.75 15.93 19.46
C SER A 128 -4.75 16.33 20.55
N ASP A 129 -4.61 15.50 21.58
CA ASP A 129 -3.66 15.72 22.68
C ASP A 129 -2.19 15.58 22.22
N LYS A 130 -1.24 16.12 22.99
CA LYS A 130 0.19 16.16 22.61
C LYS A 130 0.82 14.81 22.23
N ASN A 131 0.33 13.71 22.79
CA ASN A 131 0.87 12.36 22.57
C ASN A 131 0.00 11.51 21.64
N GLU A 132 -0.99 12.13 21.01
CA GLU A 132 -1.89 11.50 20.06
C GLU A 132 -1.83 12.22 18.71
N GLU A 133 -1.97 11.47 17.64
CA GLU A 133 -2.20 11.97 16.32
C GLU A 133 -3.49 11.33 15.81
N ILE A 134 -4.51 12.15 15.60
CA ILE A 134 -5.76 11.72 14.97
C ILE A 134 -5.81 12.31 13.56
N ARG A 135 -6.14 11.48 12.58
CA ARG A 135 -6.34 11.91 11.20
C ARG A 135 -7.51 11.19 10.57
N VAL A 136 -8.20 11.88 9.67
CA VAL A 136 -9.17 11.27 8.77
C VAL A 136 -8.64 11.27 7.35
N ARG A 137 -8.91 10.19 6.63
CA ARG A 137 -8.48 10.00 5.24
C ARG A 137 -9.68 9.69 4.37
N ARG A 138 -9.80 10.41 3.26
CA ARG A 138 -10.63 10.04 2.11
C ARG A 138 -9.73 9.45 1.04
N ARG A 139 -10.01 8.24 0.55
CA ARG A 139 -9.27 7.62 -0.56
C ARG A 139 -10.19 6.97 -1.57
N GLY A 140 -9.85 7.04 -2.85
CA GLY A 140 -10.67 6.46 -3.91
C GLY A 140 -10.33 7.01 -5.29
N GLU A 141 -11.23 6.80 -6.24
CA GLU A 141 -11.07 7.28 -7.62
C GLU A 141 -12.45 7.54 -8.25
N LYS A 142 -12.55 8.49 -9.21
CA LYS A 142 -13.72 8.69 -10.09
C LYS A 142 -15.06 8.85 -9.35
N GLY A 143 -15.05 9.51 -8.20
CA GLY A 143 -16.27 9.77 -7.41
C GLY A 143 -16.55 8.73 -6.33
N ASN A 144 -15.84 7.61 -6.35
CA ASN A 144 -16.05 6.48 -5.46
C ASN A 144 -15.01 6.52 -4.36
N TYR A 145 -15.43 6.83 -3.15
CA TYR A 145 -14.54 7.14 -2.04
C TYR A 145 -14.88 6.38 -0.78
N ILE A 146 -13.81 6.09 -0.06
CA ILE A 146 -13.78 5.39 1.19
C ILE A 146 -13.13 6.28 2.24
N TYR A 147 -13.53 6.12 3.48
CA TYR A 147 -13.13 6.98 4.58
C TYR A 147 -12.56 6.16 5.73
N TYR A 148 -11.50 6.67 6.34
CA TYR A 148 -10.86 6.06 7.49
C TYR A 148 -10.54 7.11 8.55
N GLU A 149 -10.55 6.71 9.81
CA GLU A 149 -9.96 7.42 10.94
C GLU A 149 -8.76 6.64 11.43
N THR A 150 -7.61 7.29 11.60
CA THR A 150 -6.42 6.71 12.24
C THR A 150 -6.15 7.43 13.56
N HIS A 151 -5.98 6.66 14.63
CA HIS A 151 -5.46 7.11 15.92
C HIS A 151 -4.06 6.54 16.11
N LYS A 152 -3.07 7.41 16.30
CA LYS A 152 -1.70 7.02 16.63
C LYS A 152 -1.35 7.57 18.00
N ARG A 153 -1.05 6.68 18.95
CA ARG A 153 -0.64 7.02 20.33
C ARG A 153 0.80 6.62 20.58
N ILE A 154 1.54 7.49 21.25
CA ILE A 154 2.88 7.20 21.75
C ILE A 154 2.77 6.71 23.20
N LEU A 155 3.06 5.43 23.42
CA LEU A 155 3.15 4.79 24.74
C LEU A 155 4.63 4.64 25.13
N ASP A 156 4.99 5.15 26.31
CA ASP A 156 6.33 5.06 26.96
C ASP A 156 7.52 4.92 26.01
N GLY A 157 7.86 6.02 25.33
CA GLY A 157 9.14 6.23 24.64
C GLY A 157 9.38 5.44 23.35
N MET A 158 8.80 4.25 23.17
CA MET A 158 9.11 3.36 22.04
C MET A 158 7.90 2.65 21.42
N LYS A 159 6.82 2.40 22.17
CA LYS A 159 5.64 1.70 21.64
C LYS A 159 4.68 2.71 21.02
N ARG A 160 4.59 2.72 19.69
CA ARG A 160 3.54 3.43 18.96
C ARG A 160 2.41 2.44 18.68
N MET A 161 1.20 2.78 19.12
CA MET A 161 -0.01 2.04 18.76
C MET A 161 -0.75 2.85 17.70
N SER A 162 -1.05 2.22 16.56
CA SER A 162 -1.85 2.81 15.51
C SER A 162 -3.11 1.97 15.34
N THR A 163 -4.27 2.59 15.49
CA THR A 163 -5.57 1.94 15.22
C THR A 163 -6.22 2.68 14.08
N GLU A 164 -6.75 1.95 13.11
CA GLU A 164 -7.45 2.54 11.98
C GLU A 164 -8.82 1.90 11.80
N THR A 165 -9.83 2.74 11.61
CA THR A 165 -11.22 2.34 11.58
C THR A 165 -11.89 2.86 10.31
N ARG A 166 -12.71 2.03 9.68
CA ARG A 166 -13.54 2.42 8.54
C ARG A 166 -14.64 3.37 8.99
N LEU A 167 -14.86 4.44 8.22
CA LEU A 167 -15.92 5.42 8.46
C LEU A 167 -16.97 5.40 7.34
N SER A 168 -18.19 5.74 7.69
CA SER A 168 -19.18 6.24 6.73
C SER A 168 -18.84 7.66 6.27
N GLN A 169 -19.42 8.07 5.13
CA GLN A 169 -19.23 9.44 4.62
C GLN A 169 -19.74 10.50 5.61
N SER A 170 -20.83 10.23 6.33
CA SER A 170 -21.41 11.16 7.30
C SER A 170 -20.51 11.34 8.52
N GLU A 171 -19.90 10.26 9.03
CA GLU A 171 -18.92 10.30 10.11
C GLU A 171 -17.68 11.09 9.70
N TYR A 172 -17.14 10.83 8.50
CA TYR A 172 -16.02 11.58 7.95
C TYR A 172 -16.31 13.09 7.90
N ARG A 173 -17.46 13.49 7.35
CA ARG A 173 -17.87 14.90 7.29
C ARG A 173 -18.05 15.52 8.67
N ARG A 174 -18.52 14.76 9.65
CA ARG A 174 -18.65 15.22 11.04
C ARG A 174 -17.27 15.46 11.66
N LEU A 175 -16.34 14.53 11.50
CA LEU A 175 -14.99 14.60 12.05
C LEU A 175 -14.17 15.75 11.44
N LEU A 176 -14.36 16.05 10.14
CA LEU A 176 -13.72 17.20 9.49
C LEU A 176 -14.02 18.55 10.16
N LYS A 177 -15.10 18.68 10.95
CA LYS A 177 -15.38 19.90 11.72
C LYS A 177 -14.35 20.15 12.84
N ASN A 178 -13.60 19.12 13.22
CA ASN A 178 -12.52 19.18 14.22
C ASN A 178 -11.14 19.22 13.57
N ALA A 179 -11.04 19.63 12.29
CA ALA A 179 -9.76 19.79 11.62
C ALA A 179 -8.83 20.71 12.42
N ASP A 180 -7.58 20.30 12.60
CA ASP A 180 -6.55 21.09 13.27
C ASP A 180 -6.25 22.33 12.43
N PRO A 181 -6.55 23.56 12.91
CA PRO A 181 -6.37 24.78 12.12
C PRO A 181 -4.90 25.12 11.86
N THR A 182 -3.96 24.47 12.56
CA THR A 182 -2.51 24.65 12.35
C THR A 182 -1.96 23.77 11.22
N ARG A 183 -2.81 22.93 10.62
CA ARG A 183 -2.46 21.99 9.56
C ARG A 183 -3.43 22.14 8.40
N ARG A 184 -2.94 21.96 7.19
CA ARG A 184 -3.72 21.90 5.96
C ARG A 184 -4.06 20.46 5.62
N THR A 185 -5.16 20.29 4.89
CA THR A 185 -5.47 19.01 4.24
C THR A 185 -4.40 18.71 3.20
N ILE A 186 -3.80 17.53 3.31
CA ILE A 186 -2.89 17.01 2.29
C ILE A 186 -3.75 16.45 1.17
N HIS A 187 -3.49 16.90 -0.04
CA HIS A 187 -4.03 16.33 -1.27
C HIS A 187 -2.89 15.63 -2.00
N LYS A 188 -3.06 14.36 -2.39
CA LYS A 188 -2.06 13.63 -3.16
C LYS A 188 -2.70 12.60 -4.09
N LYS A 189 -2.00 12.33 -5.20
CA LYS A 189 -2.27 11.15 -6.05
C LYS A 189 -1.27 10.07 -5.65
N ARG A 190 -1.75 8.90 -5.27
CA ARG A 190 -0.91 7.74 -4.96
C ARG A 190 -0.99 6.74 -6.12
N TYR A 191 0.13 6.41 -6.72
CA TYR A 191 0.24 5.28 -7.65
C TYR A 191 0.77 4.08 -6.86
N CYS A 192 -0.10 3.08 -6.68
CA CYS A 192 0.25 1.80 -6.09
C CYS A 192 0.78 0.90 -7.21
N LEU A 193 2.02 0.46 -7.09
CA LEU A 193 2.73 -0.30 -8.13
C LEU A 193 3.22 -1.62 -7.55
N THR A 194 2.78 -2.72 -8.16
CA THR A 194 3.39 -4.03 -7.93
C THR A 194 4.51 -4.24 -8.94
N TYR A 195 5.73 -4.44 -8.48
CA TYR A 195 6.90 -4.68 -9.34
C TYR A 195 7.83 -5.69 -8.67
N ASP A 196 8.19 -6.74 -9.39
CA ASP A 196 9.11 -7.78 -8.92
C ASP A 196 8.75 -8.33 -7.52
N ASN A 197 7.44 -8.59 -7.35
CA ASN A 197 6.80 -9.03 -6.12
C ASN A 197 6.93 -8.07 -4.92
N GLN A 198 7.26 -6.80 -5.17
CA GLN A 198 7.28 -5.73 -4.19
C GLN A 198 6.13 -4.75 -4.44
N TYR A 199 5.54 -4.24 -3.37
CA TYR A 199 4.42 -3.30 -3.43
C TYR A 199 4.89 -1.90 -3.04
N PHE A 200 4.91 -1.00 -4.01
CA PHE A 200 5.34 0.38 -3.86
C PHE A 200 4.15 1.33 -3.84
N GLU A 201 4.27 2.39 -3.05
CA GLU A 201 3.32 3.51 -3.04
C GLU A 201 4.03 4.79 -3.44
N ILE A 202 3.68 5.35 -4.60
CA ILE A 202 4.30 6.57 -5.14
C ILE A 202 3.33 7.74 -4.95
N ASP A 203 3.69 8.68 -4.09
CA ASP A 203 2.90 9.85 -3.73
C ASP A 203 3.34 11.11 -4.48
N LEU A 204 2.41 11.64 -5.27
CA LEU A 204 2.57 12.89 -5.98
C LEU A 204 1.77 13.97 -5.27
N TYR A 205 2.48 15.00 -4.81
CA TYR A 205 1.91 16.16 -4.15
C TYR A 205 1.73 17.30 -5.16
N PRO A 206 0.61 18.04 -5.13
CA PRO A 206 0.29 19.06 -6.14
C PRO A 206 1.24 20.26 -6.14
N PHE A 207 2.02 20.44 -5.08
CA PHE A 207 3.01 21.52 -4.95
C PHE A 207 4.43 21.12 -5.42
N TRP A 208 4.66 19.85 -5.76
CA TRP A 208 5.91 19.39 -6.36
C TRP A 208 5.70 19.04 -7.83
N SER A 209 6.58 19.55 -8.69
CA SER A 209 6.55 19.30 -10.13
C SER A 209 7.75 18.50 -10.64
N ASP A 210 8.76 18.30 -9.79
CA ASP A 210 10.05 17.71 -10.11
C ASP A 210 10.44 16.51 -9.24
N GLN A 211 9.67 16.25 -8.18
CA GLN A 211 9.90 15.15 -7.24
C GLN A 211 8.60 14.52 -6.72
N ALA A 212 8.72 13.31 -6.20
CA ALA A 212 7.66 12.56 -5.53
C ALA A 212 8.24 11.74 -4.37
N ILE A 213 7.37 11.21 -3.52
CA ILE A 213 7.76 10.27 -2.46
C ILE A 213 7.41 8.86 -2.90
N LEU A 214 8.33 7.91 -2.71
CA LEU A 214 8.07 6.48 -2.86
C LEU A 214 8.20 5.81 -1.51
N GLU A 215 7.17 5.08 -1.10
CA GLU A 215 7.09 4.31 0.14
C GLU A 215 7.04 2.81 -0.19
N ILE A 216 7.66 1.99 0.65
CA ILE A 216 7.55 0.52 0.63
C ILE A 216 7.58 0.01 2.08
N GLU A 217 6.68 -0.91 2.40
CA GLU A 217 6.65 -1.59 3.68
C GLU A 217 7.47 -2.87 3.60
N LEU A 218 8.47 -3.00 4.48
CA LEU A 218 9.37 -4.14 4.55
C LEU A 218 9.24 -4.87 5.88
N ARG A 219 9.59 -6.16 5.85
CA ARG A 219 9.64 -7.05 7.02
C ARG A 219 10.99 -7.07 7.71
N ASP A 220 12.04 -6.99 6.89
CA ASP A 220 13.43 -7.05 7.30
C ASP A 220 14.11 -5.82 6.70
N GLU A 221 14.90 -5.13 7.53
CA GLU A 221 15.73 -4.01 7.11
C GLU A 221 16.73 -4.38 6.01
N ASN A 222 17.10 -5.66 5.96
CA ASN A 222 18.03 -6.25 5.01
C ASN A 222 17.35 -6.70 3.71
N THR A 223 16.01 -6.62 3.61
CA THR A 223 15.31 -6.94 2.37
C THR A 223 15.78 -6.02 1.25
N GLU A 224 16.30 -6.61 0.18
CA GLU A 224 16.70 -5.87 -1.02
C GLU A 224 15.48 -5.20 -1.66
N ILE A 225 15.62 -3.91 -1.99
CA ILE A 225 14.60 -3.17 -2.74
C ILE A 225 15.03 -3.10 -4.20
N ARG A 226 14.23 -3.71 -5.08
CA ARG A 226 14.43 -3.74 -6.53
C ARG A 226 13.53 -2.71 -7.17
N PHE A 227 14.08 -1.53 -7.43
CA PHE A 227 13.35 -0.44 -8.06
C PHE A 227 13.16 -0.69 -9.57
N PRO A 228 12.01 -0.35 -10.14
CA PRO A 228 11.85 -0.29 -11.60
C PRO A 228 12.89 0.66 -12.21
N LYS A 229 13.43 0.32 -13.38
CA LYS A 229 14.45 1.13 -14.09
C LYS A 229 13.94 2.54 -14.44
N GLU A 230 12.63 2.72 -14.56
CA GLU A 230 11.96 3.98 -14.83
C GLU A 230 11.92 4.93 -13.60
N ILE A 231 12.17 4.40 -12.39
CA ILE A 231 12.21 5.18 -11.15
C ILE A 231 13.64 5.66 -10.88
N GLN A 232 13.81 6.99 -10.87
CA GLN A 232 15.07 7.61 -10.45
C GLN A 232 15.01 7.98 -8.96
N VAL A 233 15.60 7.14 -8.11
CA VAL A 233 15.76 7.43 -6.67
C VAL A 233 16.84 8.51 -6.48
N LEU A 234 16.50 9.57 -5.74
CA LEU A 234 17.42 10.66 -5.42
C LEU A 234 18.15 10.39 -4.10
N ARG A 235 17.39 10.02 -3.06
CA ARG A 235 17.92 9.62 -1.74
C ARG A 235 16.84 8.97 -0.89
N GLU A 236 17.27 8.25 0.15
CA GLU A 236 16.38 7.82 1.23
C GLU A 236 16.05 8.98 2.18
N VAL A 237 14.79 9.05 2.62
CA VAL A 237 14.21 10.08 3.49
C VAL A 237 13.39 9.49 4.64
N THR A 238 13.55 8.20 4.94
CA THR A 238 12.83 7.45 5.99
C THR A 238 12.79 8.18 7.33
N ASP A 239 13.95 8.64 7.82
CA ASP A 239 14.07 9.33 9.10
C ASP A 239 13.98 10.85 9.02
N ASP A 240 13.93 11.41 7.81
CA ASP A 240 13.92 12.86 7.57
C ASP A 240 12.57 13.47 8.01
N PRO A 241 12.54 14.29 9.08
CA PRO A 241 11.28 14.82 9.60
C PRO A 241 10.53 15.70 8.59
N ALA A 242 11.23 16.29 7.61
CA ALA A 242 10.62 17.15 6.60
C ALA A 242 9.71 16.38 5.62
N PHE A 243 9.93 15.08 5.45
CA PHE A 243 9.15 14.21 4.53
C PHE A 243 8.09 13.37 5.27
N LYS A 244 7.88 13.65 6.56
CA LYS A 244 6.75 13.09 7.31
C LYS A 244 5.47 13.83 6.93
N ASN A 245 4.36 13.09 6.80
CA ASN A 245 3.06 13.67 6.45
C ASN A 245 2.66 14.83 7.40
N ALA A 246 2.95 14.73 8.70
CA ALA A 246 2.67 15.80 9.65
C ALA A 246 3.45 17.10 9.39
N ALA A 247 4.65 17.01 8.79
CA ALA A 247 5.42 18.18 8.34
C ALA A 247 4.87 18.72 7.01
N ILE A 248 4.55 17.83 6.07
CA ILE A 248 3.94 18.20 4.78
C ILE A 248 2.60 18.92 4.97
N ALA A 249 1.81 18.52 5.96
CA ALA A 249 0.55 19.19 6.30
C ALA A 249 0.71 20.65 6.75
N LYS A 250 1.92 21.15 7.00
CA LYS A 250 2.17 22.54 7.40
C LYS A 250 2.57 23.45 6.23
N ILE A 251 2.76 22.88 5.04
CA ILE A 251 3.17 23.60 3.82
C ILE A 251 1.97 24.28 3.17
#